data_AF-A0A7C1VDY5-F1
#
_entry.id   AF-A0A7C1VDY5-F1
#
_cell.length_a   1.000
_cell.length_b   1.000
_cell.length_c   1.000
_cell.angle_alpha   90.00
_cell.angle_beta   90.00
_cell.angle_gamma   90.00
#
_symmetry.space_group_name_H-M   'P 1'
#
loop_
_entity.id
_entity.type
_entity.pdbx_description
1 polymer ?
#
loop_
_entity_poly.entity_id
_entity_poly.type
_entity_poly.pdbx_seq_one_letter_code
_entity_poly.pdbx_strand_id
1 'polypeptide(L)'
;MAAFVARDYAGEAEVWVQEPYIVHYHAAAPDIGWQTIGSNYQTSFDPEADPGRVYHAMTASNFDIRLNGNIAFVFYDQHEEFTEEGERITYDHRELKYFEKKDGQWKIIVVIPFN
;
A
#
# COMPACT_ATOMS: atom_id res chain seq x y z
N MET A 1 -4.76 -1.55 -3.61
CA MET A 1 -4.30 -2.50 -4.66
C MET A 1 -4.79 -2.06 -6.02
N ALA A 2 -6.10 -2.09 -6.31
CA ALA A 2 -6.63 -1.60 -7.60
C ALA A 2 -6.34 -0.10 -7.82
N ALA A 3 -6.56 0.74 -6.79
CA ALA A 3 -6.27 2.17 -6.85
C ALA A 3 -4.77 2.43 -7.11
N PHE A 4 -3.88 1.77 -6.36
CA PHE A 4 -2.43 1.84 -6.58
C PHE A 4 -1.99 1.52 -8.03
N VAL A 5 -2.44 0.39 -8.60
CA VAL A 5 -2.09 0.02 -9.98
C VAL A 5 -2.65 1.04 -10.99
N ALA A 6 -3.83 1.59 -10.71
CA ALA A 6 -4.44 2.64 -11.52
C ALA A 6 -3.84 4.04 -11.29
N ARG A 7 -2.84 4.17 -10.41
CA ARG A 7 -2.27 5.47 -9.97
C ARG A 7 -3.35 6.45 -9.46
N ASP A 8 -4.39 5.91 -8.83
CA ASP A 8 -5.52 6.68 -8.28
C ASP A 8 -5.22 7.15 -6.86
N TYR A 9 -4.71 8.38 -6.75
CA TYR A 9 -4.44 9.01 -5.47
C TYR A 9 -5.69 9.14 -4.59
N ALA A 10 -6.85 9.46 -5.17
CA ALA A 10 -8.08 9.65 -4.40
C ALA A 10 -8.55 8.32 -3.81
N GLY A 11 -8.47 7.24 -4.59
CA GLY A 11 -8.77 5.89 -4.12
C GLY A 11 -7.80 5.40 -3.03
N GLU A 12 -6.49 5.69 -3.14
CA GLU A 12 -5.56 5.37 -2.06
C GLU A 12 -5.84 6.24 -0.81
N ALA A 13 -6.09 7.55 -0.98
CA ALA A 13 -6.45 8.45 0.12
C ALA A 13 -7.75 8.03 0.84
N GLU A 14 -8.68 7.40 0.12
CA GLU A 14 -9.90 6.88 0.70
C GLU A 14 -9.63 5.68 1.61
N VAL A 15 -8.71 4.77 1.28
CA VAL A 15 -8.52 3.54 2.06
C VAL A 15 -7.61 3.70 3.26
N TRP A 16 -6.82 4.77 3.33
CA TRP A 16 -5.98 5.08 4.50
C TRP A 16 -6.74 5.90 5.56
N VAL A 17 -6.37 5.71 6.83
CA VAL A 17 -6.69 6.70 7.86
C VAL A 17 -5.83 7.94 7.60
N GLN A 18 -6.41 9.14 7.65
CA GLN A 18 -5.67 10.39 7.38
C GLN A 18 -5.18 11.07 8.67
N GLU A 19 -4.42 10.34 9.47
CA GLU A 19 -3.96 10.77 10.81
C GLU A 19 -2.42 10.69 10.94
N PRO A 20 -1.80 11.35 11.93
CA PRO A 20 -0.34 11.38 12.05
C PRO A 20 0.30 10.07 12.56
N TYR A 21 -0.50 9.13 13.09
CA TYR A 21 0.02 7.88 13.69
C TYR A 21 0.14 6.71 12.71
N ILE A 22 -0.33 6.85 11.47
CA ILE A 22 -0.26 5.78 10.48
C ILE A 22 1.17 5.56 10.00
N VAL A 23 1.50 4.34 9.54
CA VAL A 23 2.86 3.98 9.15
C VAL A 23 2.88 3.12 7.88
N HIS A 24 3.75 3.45 6.94
CA HIS A 24 4.09 2.61 5.79
C HIS A 24 5.56 2.23 5.88
N TYR A 25 5.87 0.95 6.08
CA TYR A 25 7.26 0.50 6.18
C TYR A 25 7.87 0.25 4.80
N HIS A 26 9.09 0.74 4.61
CA HIS A 26 9.93 0.47 3.44
C HIS A 26 11.31 -0.03 3.89
N ALA A 27 12.11 -0.55 2.94
CA ALA A 27 13.42 -1.11 3.24
C ALA A 27 14.42 -0.10 3.86
N ALA A 28 14.33 1.18 3.48
CA ALA A 28 15.24 2.23 3.96
C ALA A 28 14.76 2.86 5.29
N ALA A 29 13.51 3.32 5.33
CA ALA A 29 12.89 3.94 6.49
C ALA A 29 11.35 3.89 6.36
N PRO A 30 10.59 3.92 7.46
CA PRO A 30 9.15 4.03 7.39
C PRO A 30 8.70 5.47 7.12
N ASP A 31 7.63 5.61 6.34
CA ASP A 31 6.87 6.85 6.26
C ASP A 31 5.86 6.90 7.41
N ILE A 32 5.80 8.05 8.08
CA ILE A 32 4.91 8.24 9.24
C ILE A 32 3.97 9.42 8.96
N GLY A 33 2.69 9.17 9.20
CA GLY A 33 1.62 10.14 9.04
C GLY A 33 1.16 10.32 7.59
N TRP A 34 -0.12 10.67 7.43
CA TRP A 34 -0.75 10.84 6.11
C TRP A 34 -0.06 11.87 5.23
N GLN A 35 0.46 12.96 5.79
CA GLN A 35 1.13 13.98 5.00
C GLN A 35 2.33 13.40 4.23
N THR A 36 3.14 12.57 4.89
CA THR A 36 4.31 11.92 4.28
C THR A 36 3.87 10.86 3.27
N ILE A 37 3.01 9.94 3.70
CA ILE A 37 2.54 8.81 2.86
C ILE A 37 1.79 9.31 1.62
N GLY A 38 0.88 10.28 1.80
CA GLY A 38 0.12 10.89 0.72
C GLY A 38 1.01 11.62 -0.27
N SER A 39 2.03 12.35 0.20
CA SER A 39 3.00 13.02 -0.68
C SER A 39 3.78 12.01 -1.52
N ASN A 40 4.13 10.85 -0.94
CA ASN A 40 4.83 9.79 -1.65
C ASN A 40 3.93 9.16 -2.73
N TYR A 41 2.65 8.91 -2.44
CA TYR A 41 1.72 8.47 -3.47
C TYR A 41 1.58 9.48 -4.61
N GLN A 42 1.45 10.78 -4.32
CA GLN A 42 1.38 11.81 -5.36
C GLN A 42 2.62 11.80 -6.25
N THR A 43 3.80 11.67 -5.64
CA THR A 43 5.07 11.61 -6.36
C THR A 43 5.16 10.35 -7.22
N SER A 44 4.86 9.18 -6.67
CA SER A 44 4.93 7.90 -7.39
C SER A 44 3.85 7.74 -8.46
N PHE A 45 2.73 8.44 -8.34
CA PHE A 45 1.65 8.39 -9.33
C PHE A 45 1.82 9.43 -10.44
N ASP A 46 2.59 10.48 -10.20
CA ASP A 46 2.94 11.46 -11.21
C ASP A 46 3.88 10.84 -12.28
N PRO A 47 3.44 10.70 -13.54
CA PRO A 47 4.27 10.14 -14.61
C PRO A 47 5.48 10.99 -14.99
N GLU A 48 5.51 12.29 -14.63
CA GLU A 48 6.69 13.13 -14.85
C GLU A 48 7.75 12.89 -13.78
N ALA A 49 7.33 12.57 -12.54
CA ALA A 49 8.23 12.30 -11.42
C ALA A 49 8.71 10.84 -11.38
N ASP A 50 7.87 9.89 -11.82
CA ASP A 50 8.21 8.47 -11.97
C ASP A 50 7.80 7.93 -13.36
N PRO A 51 8.54 8.31 -14.42
CA PRO A 51 8.31 7.82 -15.78
C PRO A 51 8.76 6.37 -15.96
N GLY A 52 9.58 5.85 -15.03
CA GLY A 52 10.27 4.57 -15.17
C GLY A 52 9.42 3.38 -14.74
N ARG A 53 8.52 3.54 -13.76
CA ARG A 53 7.80 2.42 -13.14
C ARG A 53 6.33 2.32 -13.56
N VAL A 54 5.96 1.27 -14.29
CA VAL A 54 4.56 1.00 -14.69
C VAL A 54 4.10 -0.32 -14.10
N TYR A 55 3.14 -0.29 -13.18
CA TYR A 55 2.51 -1.49 -12.64
C TYR A 55 1.51 -2.09 -13.64
N HIS A 56 1.64 -3.39 -13.90
CA HIS A 56 0.74 -4.16 -14.76
C HIS A 56 -0.26 -4.96 -13.96
N ALA A 57 0.20 -5.55 -12.85
CA ALA A 57 -0.62 -6.36 -11.98
C ALA A 57 -0.12 -6.29 -10.53
N MET A 58 -1.07 -6.33 -9.62
CA MET A 58 -0.83 -6.53 -8.20
C MET A 58 -1.94 -7.43 -7.67
N THR A 59 -1.58 -8.64 -7.23
CA THR A 59 -2.53 -9.64 -6.75
C THR A 59 -2.15 -10.09 -5.35
N ALA A 60 -3.13 -10.52 -4.58
CA ALA A 60 -2.94 -11.02 -3.22
C ALA A 60 -3.61 -12.38 -3.05
N SER A 61 -2.99 -13.25 -2.27
CA SER A 61 -3.46 -14.61 -1.99
C SER A 61 -3.10 -15.05 -0.57
N ASN A 62 -3.61 -16.21 -0.13
CA ASN A 62 -3.26 -16.83 1.15
C ASN A 62 -3.51 -15.94 2.39
N PHE A 63 -4.68 -15.31 2.45
CA PHE A 63 -5.05 -14.40 3.54
C PHE A 63 -5.24 -15.12 4.89
N ASP A 64 -4.56 -14.67 5.95
CA ASP A 64 -4.90 -14.88 7.37
C ASP A 64 -5.43 -13.54 7.92
N ILE A 65 -6.70 -13.53 8.34
CA ILE A 65 -7.38 -12.35 8.84
C ILE A 65 -7.75 -12.58 10.30
N ARG A 66 -7.29 -11.68 11.17
CA ARG A 66 -7.62 -11.68 12.60
C ARG A 66 -8.30 -10.38 12.97
N LEU A 67 -9.37 -10.48 13.76
CA LEU A 67 -10.19 -9.35 14.19
C LEU A 67 -10.16 -9.23 15.71
N ASN A 68 -10.02 -8.00 16.20
CA ASN A 68 -10.16 -7.67 17.61
C ASN A 68 -10.86 -6.31 17.75
N GLY A 69 -12.18 -6.33 17.98
CA GLY A 69 -12.99 -5.12 18.06
C GLY A 69 -12.91 -4.29 16.77
N ASN A 70 -12.43 -3.06 16.89
CA ASN A 70 -12.27 -2.13 15.78
C ASN A 70 -10.91 -2.21 15.09
N ILE A 71 -10.11 -3.25 15.36
CA ILE A 71 -8.82 -3.49 14.72
C ILE A 71 -8.84 -4.82 13.96
N ALA A 72 -8.26 -4.82 12.76
CA ALA A 72 -7.99 -6.02 11.98
C ALA A 72 -6.50 -6.14 11.66
N PHE A 73 -6.00 -7.37 11.59
CA PHE A 73 -4.66 -7.72 11.15
C PHE A 73 -4.81 -8.68 9.98
N VAL A 74 -4.21 -8.36 8.84
CA VAL A 74 -4.31 -9.15 7.62
C VAL A 74 -2.90 -9.50 7.17
N PHE A 75 -2.61 -10.79 7.09
CA PHE A 75 -1.39 -11.33 6.50
C PHE A 75 -1.73 -11.95 5.16
N TYR A 76 -0.95 -11.70 4.12
CA TYR A 76 -1.18 -12.29 2.81
C TYR A 76 0.10 -12.32 1.98
N ASP A 77 0.11 -13.14 0.93
CA ASP A 77 1.17 -13.16 -0.07
C ASP A 77 0.79 -12.20 -1.19
N GLN A 78 1.69 -11.30 -1.59
CA GLN A 78 1.53 -10.31 -2.64
C GLN A 78 2.43 -10.64 -3.82
N HIS A 79 1.85 -10.61 -5.01
CA HIS A 79 2.56 -10.74 -6.27
C HIS A 79 2.39 -9.45 -7.07
N GLU A 80 3.51 -8.89 -7.51
CA GLU A 80 3.58 -7.67 -8.30
C GLU A 80 4.25 -7.92 -9.64
N GLU A 81 3.67 -7.34 -10.68
CA GLU A 81 4.31 -7.24 -12.00
C GLU A 81 4.39 -5.77 -12.39
N PHE A 82 5.60 -5.29 -12.64
CA PHE A 82 5.82 -3.92 -13.11
C PHE A 82 6.95 -3.88 -14.13
N THR A 83 6.99 -2.81 -14.92
CA THR A 83 8.14 -2.46 -15.73
C THR A 83 8.90 -1.35 -15.03
N GLU A 84 10.21 -1.48 -14.93
CA GLU A 84 11.13 -0.45 -14.43
C GLU A 84 12.30 -0.33 -15.41
N GLU A 85 12.60 0.89 -15.87
CA GLU A 85 13.69 1.16 -16.83
C GLU A 85 13.65 0.30 -18.12
N GLY A 86 12.44 -0.13 -18.52
CA GLY A 86 12.21 -0.97 -19.70
C GLY A 86 12.30 -2.47 -19.46
N GLU A 87 12.68 -2.90 -18.25
CA GLU A 87 12.72 -4.31 -17.87
C GLU A 87 11.43 -4.71 -17.15
N ARG A 88 10.92 -5.92 -17.44
CA ARG A 88 9.76 -6.47 -16.72
C ARG A 88 10.26 -7.18 -15.46
N ILE A 89 9.80 -6.70 -14.32
CA ILE A 89 10.12 -7.21 -12.99
C ILE A 89 8.89 -7.90 -12.43
N THR A 90 9.14 -9.06 -11.81
CA THR A 90 8.16 -9.78 -11.00
C THR A 90 8.70 -9.84 -9.59
N TYR A 91 7.86 -9.49 -8.62
CA TYR A 91 8.23 -9.46 -7.22
C TYR A 91 7.14 -10.14 -6.38
N ASP A 92 7.57 -11.14 -5.61
CA ASP A 92 6.73 -11.88 -4.69
C ASP A 92 7.21 -11.61 -3.26
N HIS A 93 6.30 -11.19 -2.39
CA HIS A 93 6.59 -10.93 -0.99
C HIS A 93 5.37 -11.17 -0.11
N ARG A 94 5.54 -11.06 1.20
CA ARG A 94 4.43 -11.13 2.16
C ARG A 94 4.15 -9.75 2.72
N GLU A 95 2.88 -9.53 3.03
CA GLU A 95 2.38 -8.27 3.55
C GLU A 95 1.65 -8.49 4.86
N LEU A 96 1.85 -7.56 5.80
CA LEU A 96 1.02 -7.40 6.99
C LEU A 96 0.39 -6.02 6.94
N LYS A 97 -0.95 -6.00 6.96
CA LYS A 97 -1.73 -4.77 7.07
C LYS A 97 -2.53 -4.74 8.34
N TYR A 98 -2.49 -3.60 9.01
CA TYR A 98 -3.36 -3.30 10.13
C TYR A 98 -4.44 -2.35 9.64
N PHE A 99 -5.67 -2.62 10.04
CA PHE A 99 -6.81 -1.78 9.75
C PHE A 99 -7.47 -1.32 11.04
N GLU A 100 -7.94 -0.09 11.04
CA GLU A 100 -8.83 0.46 12.05
C GLU A 100 -10.20 0.74 11.44
N LYS A 101 -11.26 0.46 12.19
CA LYS A 101 -12.62 0.80 11.81
C LYS A 101 -12.94 2.25 12.20
N LYS A 102 -13.03 3.14 11.22
CA LYS A 102 -13.47 4.55 11.36
C LYS A 102 -14.80 4.74 10.65
N ASP A 103 -15.79 5.28 11.36
CA ASP A 103 -17.12 5.59 10.79
C ASP A 103 -17.77 4.43 10.02
N GLY A 104 -17.59 3.21 10.53
CA GLY A 104 -18.14 1.99 9.93
C GLY A 104 -17.28 1.38 8.80
N GLN A 105 -16.22 2.06 8.36
CA GLN A 105 -15.33 1.62 7.29
C GLN A 105 -13.98 1.15 7.82
N TRP A 106 -13.42 0.09 7.25
CA TRP A 106 -12.07 -0.35 7.54
C TRP A 106 -11.07 0.49 6.75
N LYS A 107 -10.10 1.06 7.44
CA LYS A 107 -9.07 1.93 6.88
C LYS A 107 -7.69 1.46 7.31
N ILE A 108 -6.70 1.57 6.42
CA ILE A 108 -5.32 1.17 6.67
C ILE A 108 -4.69 2.12 7.68
N ILE A 109 -4.01 1.55 8.67
CA ILE A 109 -3.19 2.29 9.64
C ILE A 109 -1.72 1.85 9.61
N VAL A 110 -1.42 0.62 9.20
CA VAL A 110 -0.05 0.12 9.06
C VAL A 110 0.05 -0.79 7.84
N VAL A 111 1.13 -0.66 7.08
CA VAL A 111 1.56 -1.61 6.03
C VAL A 111 3.00 -2.01 6.28
N ILE A 112 3.28 -3.30 6.29
CA ILE A 112 4.62 -3.88 6.49
C ILE A 112 4.87 -4.96 5.44
N PRO A 113 5.75 -4.71 4.45
CA PRO A 113 6.25 -5.75 3.57
C PRO A 113 7.38 -6.53 4.25
N PHE A 114 7.42 -7.85 4.08
CA PHE A 114 8.52 -8.72 4.50
C PHE A 114 8.68 -9.92 3.58
N ASN A 115 9.91 -10.44 3.51
CA ASN A 115 10.28 -11.61 2.72
C ASN A 115 10.29 -12.88 3.58
#